data_AF-A0A955SCJ6-F1
#
_entry.id   AF-A0A955SCJ6-F1
#
_cell.length_a   1.000
_cell.length_b   1.000
_cell.length_c   1.000
_cell.angle_alpha   90.00
_cell.angle_beta   90.00
_cell.angle_gamma   90.00
#
_symmetry.space_group_name_H-M   'P 1'
#
loop_
_entity.id
_entity.type
_entity.pdbx_description
1 polymer ?
#
loop_
_entity_poly.entity_id
_entity_poly.type
_entity_poly.pdbx_seq_one_letter_code
_entity_poly.pdbx_strand_id
1 'polypeptide(L)'
;MHRDVILAVLTLLSFVPLDRPSEALTYVPGSLIDASGGTGISSPGGNENIAVSDGRAGQYGQIDIADAQAIPEWTYDLGSIQPVDSVAFWSWGGASVDFSQMPSGNISIYLADNVAGPYTQIGTTTRSMVRDNVTLPNRNATYGEGFRVPCDGSSGKFVKVRVETPGTVGGLDNHWRIKLFQVNPDIVVHGVEDSEGKSNVNDFPRIPFNIVDSQSDTIWNPLRGALKVDLDLGPTPILFDRIILTTSSSEGYALPRKGSVWTSSTENPDSFDTMVTTFDVLPPNINTDDALIDLPQPITARFVRVEWTETRNPSTLPNQSRITEVSVVYAMLPTATPSNTPTPTETPTATTTPPTPTFTLTPTSTRTPIPTYTPVPDAVDVTECGVIPNDGLDDSPAFRTCLQNHSALYIPPGTYDFFSTVYIPSNRSIRGADIDSVTIELRTDTVAFRVEEQSNISISELAINRPFDNSLQEMIFVYRRSGGTKPSNVHLERIKSTN
;
A
#
# COMPACT_ATOMS: atom_id res chain seq x y z
N MET A 1 -52.69 3.17 29.34
CA MET A 1 -53.29 2.12 30.18
C MET A 1 -54.02 1.15 29.27
N HIS A 2 -53.81 -0.17 29.48
CA HIS A 2 -54.26 -1.34 28.71
C HIS A 2 -53.43 -1.66 27.46
N ARG A 3 -53.07 -2.92 27.19
CA ARG A 3 -52.61 -4.06 28.01
C ARG A 3 -51.92 -4.99 26.99
N ASP A 4 -50.89 -5.68 27.44
CA ASP A 4 -50.02 -6.54 26.64
C ASP A 4 -50.74 -7.72 25.97
N VAL A 5 -50.23 -8.14 24.81
CA VAL A 5 -50.41 -9.51 24.29
C VAL A 5 -49.02 -10.08 23.99
N ILE A 6 -48.64 -11.05 24.81
CA ILE A 6 -47.51 -11.96 24.65
C ILE A 6 -47.99 -13.12 23.77
N LEU A 7 -47.24 -13.46 22.72
CA LEU A 7 -47.40 -14.74 22.02
C LEU A 7 -46.08 -15.51 22.08
N ALA A 8 -46.09 -16.59 22.85
CA ALA A 8 -45.07 -17.64 22.87
C ALA A 8 -45.33 -18.62 21.71
N VAL A 9 -44.27 -19.09 21.04
CA VAL A 9 -44.33 -20.28 20.17
C VAL A 9 -43.30 -21.29 20.66
N LEU A 10 -43.83 -22.49 20.89
CA LEU A 10 -43.23 -23.66 21.49
C LEU A 10 -42.51 -24.52 20.44
N THR A 11 -41.46 -25.18 20.92
CA THR A 11 -40.54 -26.16 20.36
C THR A 11 -41.15 -27.30 19.53
N LEU A 12 -40.43 -27.76 18.49
CA LEU A 12 -40.49 -29.15 18.03
C LEU A 12 -39.06 -29.68 17.77
N LEU A 13 -38.66 -30.66 18.59
CA LEU A 13 -37.48 -31.51 18.46
C LEU A 13 -37.77 -32.65 17.48
N SER A 14 -36.82 -32.97 16.60
CA SER A 14 -36.77 -34.28 15.93
C SER A 14 -35.33 -34.78 15.85
N PHE A 15 -35.12 -35.94 16.48
CA PHE A 15 -33.91 -36.78 16.44
C PHE A 15 -33.69 -37.39 15.04
N VAL A 16 -32.43 -37.47 14.60
CA VAL A 16 -31.95 -38.39 13.55
C VAL A 16 -30.61 -38.98 14.02
N PRO A 17 -30.34 -40.30 13.85
CA PRO A 17 -29.26 -40.99 14.55
C PRO A 17 -27.91 -40.96 13.82
N LEU A 18 -26.86 -41.18 14.63
CA LEU A 18 -25.47 -41.43 14.25
C LEU A 18 -25.33 -42.57 13.24
N ASP A 19 -24.46 -42.38 12.25
CA ASP A 19 -23.49 -43.38 11.79
C ASP A 19 -22.23 -42.68 11.24
N ARG A 20 -21.07 -42.97 11.83
CA ARG A 20 -19.73 -42.57 11.36
C ARG A 20 -18.96 -43.83 10.97
N PRO A 21 -18.23 -43.85 9.84
CA PRO A 21 -17.00 -44.62 9.75
C PRO A 21 -15.80 -43.74 10.13
N SER A 22 -14.89 -44.34 10.89
CA SER A 22 -13.61 -43.79 11.33
C SER A 22 -12.60 -43.71 10.19
N GLU A 23 -12.13 -42.51 9.86
CA GLU A 23 -10.86 -42.32 9.16
C GLU A 23 -9.89 -41.59 10.09
N ALA A 24 -8.70 -42.16 10.20
CA ALA A 24 -7.63 -41.69 11.07
C ALA A 24 -7.02 -40.41 10.50
N LEU A 25 -7.26 -39.28 11.16
CA LEU A 25 -6.54 -38.03 10.92
C LEU A 25 -5.14 -38.13 11.53
N THR A 26 -4.12 -38.14 10.66
CA THR A 26 -2.73 -37.94 11.05
C THR A 26 -2.55 -36.48 11.50
N TYR A 27 -2.16 -36.29 12.76
CA TYR A 27 -1.93 -35.00 13.39
C TYR A 27 -0.59 -34.42 12.92
N VAL A 28 -0.61 -33.24 12.29
CA VAL A 28 0.58 -32.43 11.97
C VAL A 28 0.55 -31.18 12.86
N PRO A 29 1.56 -30.93 13.71
CA PRO A 29 1.58 -29.76 14.57
C PRO A 29 1.93 -28.50 13.77
N GLY A 30 1.12 -27.46 13.89
CA GLY A 30 1.40 -26.10 13.44
C GLY A 30 0.79 -25.10 14.42
N SER A 31 1.53 -24.03 14.74
CA SER A 31 1.06 -22.93 15.61
C SER A 31 0.24 -21.94 14.78
N LEU A 32 -1.00 -21.70 15.20
CA LEU A 32 -1.85 -20.64 14.65
C LEU A 32 -1.63 -19.36 15.45
N ILE A 33 -1.39 -18.24 14.78
CA ILE A 33 -1.31 -16.91 15.40
C ILE A 33 -2.58 -16.14 15.00
N ASP A 34 -3.45 -15.85 15.97
CA ASP A 34 -4.70 -15.11 15.79
C ASP A 34 -4.46 -13.60 16.02
N ALA A 35 -4.89 -12.77 15.07
CA ALA A 35 -4.78 -11.31 15.12
C ALA A 35 -6.03 -10.62 15.73
N SER A 36 -7.05 -11.38 16.12
CA SER A 36 -8.26 -10.84 16.75
C SER A 36 -8.16 -10.92 18.28
N GLY A 37 -8.13 -9.74 18.91
CA GLY A 37 -8.11 -9.48 20.35
C GLY A 37 -8.21 -10.67 21.33
N GLY A 38 -7.11 -10.93 22.02
CA GLY A 38 -7.09 -11.28 23.44
C GLY A 38 -7.75 -12.59 23.87
N THR A 39 -7.17 -13.74 23.52
CA THR A 39 -7.12 -14.89 24.43
C THR A 39 -5.82 -15.67 24.25
N GLY A 40 -5.05 -15.81 25.34
CA GLY A 40 -3.84 -16.63 25.33
C GLY A 40 -4.17 -18.11 25.10
N ILE A 41 -3.53 -18.72 24.10
CA ILE A 41 -3.56 -20.16 23.86
C ILE A 41 -2.30 -20.76 24.53
N SER A 42 -2.48 -21.53 25.59
CA SER A 42 -1.41 -22.31 26.22
C SER A 42 -1.17 -23.61 25.44
N SER A 43 0.07 -23.89 25.04
CA SER A 43 0.47 -25.21 24.54
C SER A 43 0.73 -26.19 25.71
N PRO A 44 0.51 -27.50 25.53
CA PRO A 44 0.94 -28.49 26.50
C PRO A 44 2.41 -28.87 26.23
N GLY A 45 3.34 -28.15 26.88
CA GLY A 45 4.75 -28.55 26.96
C GLY A 45 5.73 -27.39 26.82
N GLY A 46 5.90 -26.58 27.86
CA GLY A 46 6.93 -25.54 27.95
C GLY A 46 6.36 -24.21 28.46
N ASN A 47 6.88 -23.71 29.58
CA ASN A 47 6.45 -22.45 30.19
C ASN A 47 7.09 -21.26 29.47
N GLU A 48 6.45 -20.73 28.41
CA GLU A 48 6.82 -19.41 27.87
C GLU A 48 5.59 -18.60 27.47
N ASN A 49 5.55 -17.34 27.91
CA ASN A 49 4.46 -16.40 27.68
C ASN A 49 4.62 -15.70 26.33
N ILE A 50 3.68 -15.92 25.42
CA ILE A 50 3.55 -15.12 24.19
C ILE A 50 3.01 -13.74 24.58
N ALA A 51 3.83 -12.71 24.46
CA ALA A 51 3.42 -11.33 24.69
C ALA A 51 3.04 -10.67 23.36
N VAL A 52 1.75 -10.39 23.16
CA VAL A 52 1.26 -9.47 22.14
C VAL A 52 1.23 -8.07 22.76
N SER A 53 2.03 -7.13 22.26
CA SER A 53 2.04 -5.74 22.76
C SER A 53 1.05 -4.87 21.97
N ASP A 54 0.15 -4.20 22.69
CA ASP A 54 -0.92 -3.34 22.17
C ASP A 54 -0.44 -2.17 21.27
N GLY A 55 -1.14 -1.98 20.14
CA GLY A 55 -1.81 -0.71 19.86
C GLY A 55 -1.11 0.39 19.04
N ARG A 56 -0.16 0.10 18.14
CA ARG A 56 0.27 1.08 17.11
C ARG A 56 0.32 0.45 15.72
N ALA A 57 -0.14 1.20 14.71
CA ALA A 57 -0.28 0.77 13.32
C ALA A 57 1.01 0.13 12.78
N GLY A 58 0.87 -1.09 12.26
CA GLY A 58 1.94 -2.03 11.93
C GLY A 58 1.90 -3.24 12.87
N GLN A 59 1.08 -4.24 12.55
CA GLN A 59 1.05 -5.49 13.32
C GLN A 59 2.35 -6.27 13.07
N TYR A 60 3.16 -6.46 14.10
CA TYR A 60 4.36 -7.29 14.06
C TYR A 60 4.05 -8.65 14.69
N GLY A 61 4.27 -9.74 13.95
CA GLY A 61 4.40 -11.06 14.56
C GLY A 61 5.83 -11.29 15.03
N GLN A 62 6.05 -11.59 16.31
CA GLN A 62 7.33 -12.08 16.82
C GLN A 62 7.30 -13.61 16.89
N ILE A 63 8.39 -14.25 16.43
CA ILE A 63 8.52 -15.70 16.38
C ILE A 63 9.87 -16.10 16.97
N ASP A 64 9.84 -17.03 17.92
CA ASP A 64 11.01 -17.56 18.61
C ASP A 64 11.26 -19.01 18.12
N ILE A 65 12.46 -19.31 17.62
CA ILE A 65 12.83 -20.66 17.11
C ILE A 65 13.77 -21.35 18.09
N ALA A 66 13.27 -22.36 18.79
CA ALA A 66 14.05 -23.09 19.80
C ALA A 66 14.75 -24.37 19.30
N ASP A 67 14.33 -24.99 18.18
CA ASP A 67 14.84 -26.33 17.79
C ASP A 67 15.16 -26.50 16.30
N ALA A 68 16.34 -27.09 16.02
CA ALA A 68 16.97 -27.16 14.70
C ALA A 68 16.56 -28.35 13.79
N GLN A 69 15.48 -29.08 14.10
CA GLN A 69 15.16 -30.35 13.39
C GLN A 69 13.83 -30.39 12.60
N ALA A 70 12.94 -29.41 12.74
CA ALA A 70 11.74 -29.33 11.90
C ALA A 70 11.95 -28.34 10.76
N ILE A 71 11.44 -28.63 9.55
CA ILE A 71 11.23 -27.60 8.52
C ILE A 71 10.22 -26.64 9.12
N PRO A 72 10.60 -25.40 9.44
CA PRO A 72 9.66 -24.53 10.09
C PRO A 72 8.67 -24.01 9.05
N GLU A 73 7.39 -24.22 9.36
CA GLU A 73 6.24 -23.71 8.63
C GLU A 73 5.46 -22.75 9.53
N TRP A 74 5.06 -21.62 8.98
CA TRP A 74 4.26 -20.61 9.69
C TRP A 74 3.06 -20.24 8.85
N THR A 75 1.90 -20.08 9.48
CA THR A 75 0.69 -19.61 8.82
C THR A 75 0.21 -18.34 9.51
N TYR A 76 -0.06 -17.30 8.73
CA TYR A 76 -0.56 -16.01 9.18
C TYR A 76 -1.93 -15.74 8.57
N ASP A 77 -2.90 -15.30 9.37
CA ASP A 77 -4.22 -14.87 8.91
C ASP A 77 -4.23 -13.36 8.62
N LEU A 78 -4.50 -13.00 7.36
CA LEU A 78 -4.60 -11.62 6.90
C LEU A 78 -5.92 -10.94 7.30
N GLY A 79 -6.86 -11.67 7.90
CA GLY A 79 -8.20 -11.21 8.29
C GLY A 79 -9.21 -11.30 7.14
N SER A 80 -8.82 -10.88 5.93
CA SER A 80 -9.61 -10.91 4.70
C SER A 80 -8.83 -11.51 3.52
N ILE A 81 -9.55 -11.86 2.44
CA ILE A 81 -8.91 -12.28 1.18
C ILE A 81 -8.35 -11.04 0.50
N GLN A 82 -7.05 -11.03 0.24
CA GLN A 82 -6.37 -9.90 -0.41
C GLN A 82 -5.20 -10.37 -1.27
N PRO A 83 -4.82 -9.63 -2.33
CA PRO A 83 -3.63 -9.91 -3.12
C PRO A 83 -2.36 -9.79 -2.28
N VAL A 84 -1.39 -10.67 -2.54
CA VAL A 84 -0.06 -10.62 -1.94
C VAL A 84 1.00 -10.55 -3.04
N ASP A 85 1.55 -9.35 -3.24
CA ASP A 85 2.62 -9.11 -4.21
C ASP A 85 4.00 -9.42 -3.65
N SER A 86 4.13 -9.51 -2.33
CA SER A 86 5.39 -9.89 -1.68
C SER A 86 5.29 -10.17 -0.19
N VAL A 87 6.29 -10.88 0.34
CA VAL A 87 6.52 -11.04 1.78
C VAL A 87 7.91 -10.55 2.14
N ALA A 88 8.04 -9.71 3.17
CA ALA A 88 9.33 -9.22 3.63
C ALA A 88 9.69 -9.78 5.00
N PHE A 89 10.98 -10.04 5.17
CA PHE A 89 11.59 -10.65 6.34
C PHE A 89 12.56 -9.66 6.97
N TRP A 90 12.53 -9.55 8.30
CA TRP A 90 13.50 -8.77 9.06
C TRP A 90 14.03 -9.64 10.23
N SER A 91 15.35 -9.78 10.33
CA SER A 91 15.99 -10.29 11.55
C SER A 91 16.17 -9.17 12.57
N TRP A 92 16.14 -9.47 13.86
CA TRP A 92 16.60 -8.52 14.87
C TRP A 92 17.71 -9.18 15.68
N GLY A 93 18.94 -8.64 15.58
CA GLY A 93 20.00 -9.03 16.50
C GLY A 93 19.61 -8.62 17.92
N GLY A 94 19.38 -9.61 18.79
CA GLY A 94 19.25 -9.35 20.22
C GLY A 94 20.53 -8.69 20.74
N ALA A 95 20.40 -7.72 21.65
CA ALA A 95 21.51 -6.89 22.15
C ALA A 95 22.67 -7.66 22.82
N SER A 96 22.56 -8.98 22.99
CA SER A 96 23.54 -9.85 23.64
C SER A 96 24.39 -10.69 22.69
N VAL A 97 24.07 -10.75 21.39
CA VAL A 97 24.83 -11.55 20.41
C VAL A 97 25.15 -10.69 19.19
N ASP A 98 26.44 -10.57 18.84
CA ASP A 98 26.97 -9.76 17.72
C ASP A 98 26.58 -10.32 16.33
N PHE A 99 25.50 -11.09 16.22
CA PHE A 99 25.11 -11.78 14.98
C PHE A 99 23.63 -11.55 14.68
N SER A 100 23.36 -10.89 13.55
CA SER A 100 22.05 -10.95 12.90
C SER A 100 21.97 -12.30 12.19
N GLN A 101 21.06 -13.16 12.64
CA GLN A 101 20.77 -14.43 11.97
C GLN A 101 19.46 -14.31 11.21
N MET A 102 19.54 -14.54 9.91
CA MET A 102 18.42 -14.63 8.99
C MET A 102 18.28 -16.06 8.49
N PRO A 103 17.08 -16.46 8.02
CA PRO A 103 16.92 -17.73 7.33
C PRO A 103 17.87 -17.82 6.14
N SER A 104 18.79 -18.78 6.17
CA SER A 104 19.48 -19.28 4.99
C SER A 104 18.74 -20.52 4.49
N GLY A 105 18.56 -20.63 3.18
CA GLY A 105 17.85 -21.75 2.56
C GLY A 105 16.83 -21.31 1.52
N ASN A 106 16.02 -22.27 1.09
CA ASN A 106 14.92 -22.02 0.17
C ASN A 106 13.70 -21.55 0.96
N ILE A 107 13.24 -20.35 0.69
CA ILE A 107 12.07 -19.76 1.32
C ILE A 107 10.94 -19.82 0.31
N SER A 108 9.83 -20.42 0.70
CA SER A 108 8.63 -20.55 -0.13
C SER A 108 7.44 -19.91 0.58
N ILE A 109 6.71 -19.09 -0.16
CA ILE A 109 5.50 -18.41 0.29
C ILE A 109 4.31 -19.09 -0.38
N TYR A 110 3.29 -19.38 0.41
CA TYR A 110 2.05 -19.98 -0.05
C TYR A 110 0.84 -19.17 0.42
N LEU A 111 -0.26 -19.27 -0.31
CA LEU A 111 -1.55 -18.67 0.03
C LEU A 111 -2.67 -19.70 0.08
N ALA A 112 -3.65 -19.47 0.94
CA ALA A 112 -4.92 -20.20 0.97
C ALA A 112 -6.08 -19.28 1.39
N ASP A 113 -7.30 -19.60 0.97
CA ASP A 113 -8.52 -18.92 1.47
C ASP A 113 -8.98 -19.47 2.83
N ASN A 114 -8.51 -20.67 3.19
CA ASN A 114 -8.82 -21.36 4.43
C ASN A 114 -7.53 -21.86 5.10
N VAL A 115 -7.45 -21.77 6.43
CA VAL A 115 -6.30 -22.22 7.22
C VAL A 115 -5.92 -23.69 6.96
N ALA A 116 -6.91 -24.53 6.63
CA ALA A 116 -6.70 -25.95 6.31
C ALA A 116 -6.12 -26.20 4.91
N GLY A 117 -6.00 -25.17 4.08
CA GLY A 117 -5.61 -25.27 2.67
C GLY A 117 -6.80 -25.51 1.73
N PRO A 118 -6.54 -25.82 0.44
CA PRO A 118 -5.22 -26.05 -0.16
C PRO A 118 -4.36 -24.78 -0.18
N TYR A 119 -3.04 -24.95 0.00
CA TYR A 119 -2.06 -23.88 -0.10
C TYR A 119 -1.42 -23.90 -1.49
N THR A 120 -1.47 -22.78 -2.19
CA THR A 120 -0.83 -22.56 -3.49
C THR A 120 0.47 -21.79 -3.27
N GLN A 121 1.58 -22.25 -3.84
CA GLN A 121 2.85 -21.51 -3.75
C GLN A 121 2.79 -20.28 -4.65
N ILE A 122 3.06 -19.11 -4.08
CA ILE A 122 2.94 -17.80 -4.75
C ILE A 122 4.29 -17.09 -4.89
N GLY A 123 5.32 -17.54 -4.17
CA GLY A 123 6.65 -16.94 -4.22
C GLY A 123 7.72 -17.89 -3.72
N THR A 124 8.92 -17.77 -4.25
CA THR A 124 10.10 -18.48 -3.73
C THR A 124 11.36 -17.69 -3.92
N THR A 125 12.29 -17.83 -2.98
CA THR A 125 13.66 -17.34 -3.12
C THR A 125 14.62 -18.33 -2.50
N THR A 126 15.80 -18.46 -3.10
CA THR A 126 16.93 -19.16 -2.48
C THR A 126 17.91 -18.12 -2.01
N ARG A 127 18.13 -18.03 -0.70
CA ARG A 127 19.13 -17.11 -0.13
C ARG A 127 20.23 -17.90 0.56
N SER A 128 21.42 -17.82 -0.01
CA SER A 128 22.65 -18.27 0.66
C SER A 128 23.22 -17.06 1.39
N MET A 129 23.08 -17.02 2.71
CA MET A 129 23.81 -16.02 3.48
C MET A 129 25.22 -16.51 3.73
N VAL A 130 26.19 -15.76 3.23
CA VAL A 130 27.56 -15.85 3.70
C VAL A 130 27.53 -15.29 5.12
N ARG A 131 27.87 -16.13 6.10
CA ARG A 131 28.13 -15.69 7.47
C ARG A 131 29.34 -14.74 7.42
N ASP A 132 29.09 -13.45 7.28
CA ASP A 132 30.15 -12.45 7.38
C ASP A 132 30.50 -12.32 8.86
N ASN A 133 31.57 -13.03 9.26
CA ASN A 133 32.20 -12.89 10.58
C ASN A 133 32.91 -11.53 10.62
N VAL A 134 32.15 -10.43 10.63
CA VAL A 134 32.71 -9.11 10.85
C VAL A 134 32.55 -8.79 12.34
N THR A 135 33.68 -8.72 13.03
CA THR A 135 33.73 -8.28 14.43
C THR A 135 33.27 -6.82 14.51
N LEU A 136 32.03 -6.57 14.94
CA LEU A 136 31.52 -5.21 15.10
C LEU A 136 32.17 -4.55 16.33
N PRO A 137 32.72 -3.33 16.23
CA PRO A 137 33.40 -2.68 17.35
C PRO A 137 32.47 -2.07 18.41
N ASN A 138 31.13 -2.21 18.30
CA ASN A 138 30.20 -1.51 19.19
C ASN A 138 29.02 -2.40 19.65
N ARG A 139 28.99 -2.74 20.95
CA ARG A 139 28.05 -3.70 21.58
C ARG A 139 26.59 -3.24 21.72
N ASN A 140 26.22 -2.07 21.17
CA ASN A 140 24.87 -1.49 21.31
C ASN A 140 24.07 -1.47 20.00
N ALA A 141 24.59 -2.16 18.98
CA ALA A 141 24.05 -2.28 17.65
C ALA A 141 22.82 -3.22 17.60
N THR A 142 21.62 -2.69 17.85
CA THR A 142 20.35 -3.38 17.57
C THR A 142 20.05 -3.27 16.08
N TYR A 143 20.72 -4.10 15.29
CA TYR A 143 20.69 -4.05 13.83
C TYR A 143 20.14 -5.33 13.25
N GLY A 144 19.37 -5.18 12.18
CA GLY A 144 18.69 -6.27 11.51
C GLY A 144 18.73 -6.03 10.02
N GLU A 145 19.01 -7.07 9.25
CA GLU A 145 18.92 -7.01 7.79
C GLU A 145 17.47 -7.22 7.36
N GLY A 146 17.10 -6.81 6.13
CA GLY A 146 15.80 -7.15 5.55
C GLY A 146 15.95 -7.79 4.17
N PHE A 147 15.00 -8.64 3.75
CA PHE A 147 14.85 -9.01 2.34
C PHE A 147 13.38 -9.25 1.98
N ARG A 148 13.06 -9.17 0.69
CA ARG A 148 11.72 -9.37 0.13
C ARG A 148 11.69 -10.64 -0.72
N VAL A 149 10.59 -11.39 -0.62
CA VAL A 149 10.25 -12.48 -1.53
C VAL A 149 9.12 -11.98 -2.44
N PRO A 150 9.39 -11.70 -3.72
CA PRO A 150 8.35 -11.33 -4.65
C PRO A 150 7.37 -12.49 -4.81
N CYS A 151 6.08 -12.15 -4.93
CA CYS A 151 5.00 -13.10 -5.12
C CYS A 151 4.24 -12.76 -6.42
N ASP A 152 3.39 -13.67 -6.88
CA ASP A 152 2.68 -13.56 -8.17
C ASP A 152 1.41 -12.69 -8.13
N GLY A 153 1.12 -12.03 -7.00
CA GLY A 153 -0.07 -11.19 -6.81
C GLY A 153 -1.37 -11.98 -6.57
N SER A 154 -1.27 -13.31 -6.39
CA SER A 154 -2.43 -14.12 -6.01
C SER A 154 -3.10 -13.61 -4.74
N SER A 155 -4.43 -13.76 -4.67
CA SER A 155 -5.21 -13.39 -3.48
C SER A 155 -5.41 -14.59 -2.56
N GLY A 156 -5.41 -14.33 -1.26
CA GLY A 156 -5.74 -15.31 -0.25
C GLY A 156 -5.90 -14.67 1.12
N LYS A 157 -6.42 -15.45 2.08
CA LYS A 157 -6.59 -15.01 3.47
C LYS A 157 -5.44 -15.47 4.38
N PHE A 158 -4.86 -16.63 4.10
CA PHE A 158 -3.83 -17.23 4.93
C PHE A 158 -2.51 -17.30 4.16
N VAL A 159 -1.48 -16.63 4.67
CA VAL A 159 -0.12 -16.70 4.13
C VAL A 159 0.67 -17.74 4.90
N LYS A 160 1.17 -18.75 4.21
CA LYS A 160 2.10 -19.73 4.78
C LYS A 160 3.52 -19.48 4.30
N VAL A 161 4.47 -19.40 5.23
CA VAL A 161 5.90 -19.33 4.94
C VAL A 161 6.53 -20.67 5.30
N ARG A 162 7.34 -21.22 4.39
CA ARG A 162 8.14 -22.43 4.60
C ARG A 162 9.60 -22.14 4.30
N VAL A 163 10.50 -22.54 5.20
CA VAL A 163 11.95 -22.43 4.97
C VAL A 163 12.54 -23.83 4.86
N GLU A 164 12.81 -24.28 3.64
CA GLU A 164 13.36 -25.61 3.36
C GLU A 164 14.89 -25.60 3.50
N THR A 165 15.35 -26.34 4.52
CA THR A 165 16.74 -26.73 4.80
C THR A 165 17.74 -25.57 4.93
N PRO A 166 18.00 -25.11 6.16
CA PRO A 166 19.23 -24.41 6.47
C PRO A 166 20.37 -25.41 6.40
N GLY A 167 21.32 -25.21 5.48
CA GLY A 167 22.60 -25.90 5.54
C GLY A 167 23.27 -25.57 6.87
N THR A 168 23.25 -26.50 7.83
CA THR A 168 23.83 -26.35 9.18
C THR A 168 23.48 -25.02 9.87
N VAL A 169 22.31 -24.95 10.52
CA VAL A 169 21.99 -23.87 11.48
C VAL A 169 23.01 -23.93 12.61
N GLY A 170 24.08 -23.15 12.51
CA GLY A 170 25.05 -23.05 13.57
C GLY A 170 24.50 -22.19 14.71
N GLY A 171 23.83 -22.83 15.68
CA GLY A 171 23.63 -22.29 17.02
C GLY A 171 22.30 -21.57 17.26
N LEU A 172 21.57 -22.15 18.21
CA LEU A 172 20.35 -21.80 18.93
C LEU A 172 20.09 -20.29 19.14
N ASP A 173 18.80 -19.94 19.20
CA ASP A 173 18.19 -18.65 19.54
C ASP A 173 18.07 -17.63 18.39
N ASN A 174 17.16 -17.94 17.47
CA ASN A 174 16.80 -17.05 16.38
C ASN A 174 15.39 -16.48 16.58
N HIS A 175 15.33 -15.18 16.84
CA HIS A 175 14.09 -14.41 16.90
C HIS A 175 13.85 -13.71 15.57
N TRP A 176 12.78 -14.07 14.86
CA TRP A 176 12.43 -13.47 13.57
C TRP A 176 11.15 -12.67 13.71
N ARG A 177 11.06 -11.57 12.95
CA ARG A 177 9.81 -10.85 12.77
C ARG A 177 9.43 -10.89 11.30
N ILE A 178 8.21 -11.34 11.05
CA ILE A 178 7.62 -11.33 9.72
C ILE A 178 6.72 -10.10 9.68
N LYS A 179 6.94 -9.24 8.68
CA LYS A 179 6.01 -8.16 8.36
C LYS A 179 5.41 -8.47 7.00
N LEU A 180 4.13 -8.76 7.00
CA LEU A 180 3.36 -8.93 5.77
C LEU A 180 3.00 -7.55 5.27
N PHE A 181 3.33 -7.29 4.02
CA PHE A 181 2.97 -6.05 3.38
C PHE A 181 1.95 -6.38 2.29
N GLN A 182 0.75 -5.83 2.43
CA GLN A 182 -0.17 -5.67 1.31
C GLN A 182 0.35 -4.46 0.53
N VAL A 183 1.25 -4.70 -0.42
CA VAL A 183 1.88 -3.62 -1.19
C VAL A 183 1.10 -3.44 -2.47
N ASN A 184 0.12 -2.55 -2.46
CA ASN A 184 -0.10 -1.73 -3.65
C ASN A 184 1.26 -1.13 -4.08
N PRO A 185 1.55 -1.02 -5.39
CA PRO A 185 2.84 -1.31 -6.08
C PRO A 185 4.11 -0.52 -5.70
N ASP A 186 4.18 0.13 -4.56
CA ASP A 186 5.14 1.22 -4.40
C ASP A 186 6.50 0.73 -3.86
N ILE A 187 7.45 0.64 -4.80
CA ILE A 187 8.88 0.96 -4.68
C ILE A 187 9.63 0.29 -3.50
N VAL A 188 10.55 -0.62 -3.80
CA VAL A 188 11.45 -1.24 -2.81
C VAL A 188 12.88 -0.86 -3.06
N VAL A 189 13.59 -0.35 -2.05
CA VAL A 189 15.02 -0.08 -2.20
C VAL A 189 15.82 -1.40 -2.13
N HIS A 190 16.45 -1.81 -3.24
CA HIS A 190 17.24 -3.05 -3.39
C HIS A 190 18.64 -2.95 -2.80
N GLY A 191 19.25 -1.76 -2.86
CA GLY A 191 20.66 -1.60 -2.53
C GLY A 191 21.07 -0.15 -2.36
N VAL A 192 22.12 0.02 -1.56
CA VAL A 192 22.84 1.27 -1.37
C VAL A 192 24.33 0.93 -1.37
N GLU A 193 25.07 1.54 -2.28
CA GLU A 193 26.53 1.42 -2.37
C GLU A 193 27.20 2.78 -2.19
N ASP A 194 28.39 2.80 -1.59
CA ASP A 194 29.25 3.97 -1.60
C ASP A 194 30.15 4.02 -2.86
N SER A 195 30.93 5.10 -2.98
CA SER A 195 31.89 5.34 -4.08
C SER A 195 32.93 4.23 -4.29
N GLU A 196 33.15 3.36 -3.30
CA GLU A 196 34.12 2.28 -3.38
C GLU A 196 33.50 0.94 -3.82
N GLY A 197 32.20 0.93 -4.17
CA GLY A 197 31.45 -0.30 -4.47
C GLY A 197 31.30 -1.18 -3.23
N LYS A 198 31.49 -0.61 -2.03
CA LYS A 198 31.26 -1.30 -0.77
C LYS A 198 29.89 -0.91 -0.27
N SER A 199 28.99 -1.87 -0.13
CA SER A 199 27.90 -1.73 0.84
C SER A 199 28.60 -1.80 2.21
N ASN A 200 28.89 -0.65 2.82
CA ASN A 200 29.34 -0.65 4.20
C ASN A 200 28.12 -0.96 5.08
N VAL A 201 27.78 -2.26 5.14
CA VAL A 201 26.77 -2.86 6.03
C VAL A 201 27.09 -2.58 7.51
N ASN A 202 28.30 -2.07 7.79
CA ASN A 202 28.84 -1.86 9.11
C ASN A 202 28.38 -0.60 9.86
N ASP A 203 27.48 0.25 9.32
CA ASP A 203 26.94 1.32 10.18
C ASP A 203 25.45 1.63 10.13
N PHE A 204 24.63 1.21 9.14
CA PHE A 204 23.16 1.34 9.27
C PHE A 204 22.37 0.39 8.34
N PRO A 205 21.83 -0.74 8.84
CA PRO A 205 20.86 -1.55 8.07
C PRO A 205 19.40 -1.10 8.28
N ARG A 206 19.16 0.12 8.76
CA ARG A 206 17.80 0.66 8.99
C ARG A 206 17.05 1.11 7.72
N ILE A 207 17.64 0.97 6.54
CA ILE A 207 17.43 1.99 5.50
C ILE A 207 16.98 1.45 4.13
N PRO A 208 15.80 0.85 4.01
CA PRO A 208 15.15 0.98 2.70
C PRO A 208 13.69 1.42 2.73
N PHE A 209 12.91 1.02 3.74
CA PHE A 209 11.45 1.27 3.73
C PHE A 209 11.06 2.68 4.16
N ASN A 210 11.84 3.25 5.06
CA ASN A 210 11.62 4.57 5.65
C ASN A 210 11.66 5.75 4.66
N ILE A 211 12.11 5.52 3.44
CA ILE A 211 12.14 6.55 2.40
C ILE A 211 11.22 6.21 1.22
N VAL A 212 10.33 5.22 1.37
CA VAL A 212 9.35 4.81 0.35
C VAL A 212 7.99 4.51 0.99
N ASP A 213 7.75 4.96 2.22
CA ASP A 213 6.53 4.69 2.99
C ASP A 213 5.53 5.87 2.94
N SER A 214 5.82 6.87 2.11
CA SER A 214 5.05 8.11 2.01
C SER A 214 5.00 8.91 3.32
N GLN A 215 5.88 8.65 4.28
CA GLN A 215 6.01 9.41 5.52
C GLN A 215 7.36 10.15 5.54
N SER A 216 7.33 11.45 5.84
CA SER A 216 8.55 12.25 6.00
C SER A 216 9.10 12.24 7.43
N ASP A 217 8.73 11.25 8.25
CA ASP A 217 9.02 11.20 9.69
C ASP A 217 10.33 10.48 10.00
N THR A 218 10.89 9.79 9.02
CA THR A 218 12.17 9.12 9.12
C THR A 218 13.16 9.67 8.09
N ILE A 219 14.45 9.47 8.38
CA ILE A 219 15.51 10.11 7.60
C ILE A 219 16.58 9.09 7.26
N TRP A 220 16.91 9.00 5.97
CA TRP A 220 18.12 8.37 5.51
C TRP A 220 19.27 9.37 5.42
N ASN A 221 20.39 9.06 6.07
CA ASN A 221 21.57 9.89 6.12
C ASN A 221 22.80 9.16 5.56
N PRO A 222 23.06 9.25 4.25
CA PRO A 222 24.29 8.73 3.67
C PRO A 222 25.52 9.51 4.12
N LEU A 223 26.50 8.76 4.66
CA LEU A 223 27.71 9.33 5.23
C LEU A 223 28.75 9.81 4.19
N ARG A 224 28.53 9.66 2.87
CA ARG A 224 29.60 9.80 1.85
C ARG A 224 29.17 10.39 0.50
N GLY A 225 30.19 10.77 -0.29
CA GLY A 225 30.15 11.62 -1.48
C GLY A 225 29.64 11.01 -2.79
N ALA A 226 29.63 9.69 -2.93
CA ALA A 226 28.88 9.03 -4.00
C ALA A 226 27.81 8.18 -3.36
N LEU A 227 26.59 8.47 -3.76
CA LEU A 227 25.39 7.86 -3.24
C LEU A 227 24.76 7.05 -4.36
N LYS A 228 24.21 5.89 -4.04
CA LYS A 228 23.36 5.12 -4.94
C LYS A 228 22.10 4.68 -4.20
N VAL A 229 20.95 4.83 -4.85
CA VAL A 229 19.67 4.26 -4.42
C VAL A 229 19.14 3.42 -5.55
N ASP A 230 19.01 2.13 -5.31
CA ASP A 230 18.44 1.19 -6.28
C ASP A 230 17.01 0.88 -5.87
N LEU A 231 16.05 1.10 -6.77
CA LEU A 231 14.60 0.96 -6.56
C LEU A 231 14.06 -0.20 -7.41
N ASP A 232 13.32 -1.13 -6.82
CA ASP A 232 12.38 -2.07 -7.45
C ASP A 232 11.02 -1.42 -7.53
N LEU A 233 10.51 -1.14 -8.73
CA LEU A 233 9.21 -0.53 -8.90
C LEU A 233 8.06 -1.56 -8.94
N GLY A 234 8.34 -2.81 -8.59
CA GLY A 234 7.35 -3.88 -8.50
C GLY A 234 7.63 -5.04 -9.46
N PRO A 235 6.75 -6.05 -9.51
CA PRO A 235 6.98 -7.25 -10.32
C PRO A 235 6.92 -6.99 -11.84
N THR A 236 6.32 -5.88 -12.26
CA THR A 236 6.19 -5.49 -13.68
C THR A 236 6.85 -4.14 -13.92
N PRO A 237 7.51 -3.94 -15.08
CA PRO A 237 8.00 -2.62 -15.47
C PRO A 237 6.88 -1.58 -15.47
N ILE A 238 7.12 -0.42 -14.85
CA ILE A 238 6.15 0.69 -14.80
C ILE A 238 6.60 1.83 -15.69
N LEU A 239 5.64 2.59 -16.25
CA LEU A 239 5.90 3.79 -17.03
C LEU A 239 5.94 5.03 -16.10
N PHE A 240 7.09 5.71 -16.03
CA PHE A 240 7.29 6.89 -15.18
C PHE A 240 8.11 7.95 -15.91
N ASP A 241 7.93 9.22 -15.55
CA ASP A 241 8.63 10.36 -16.16
C ASP A 241 9.30 11.30 -15.16
N ARG A 242 9.13 11.04 -13.86
CA ARG A 242 9.70 11.87 -12.81
C ARG A 242 10.04 11.06 -11.56
N ILE A 243 11.13 11.44 -10.91
CA ILE A 243 11.54 10.96 -9.59
C ILE A 243 11.61 12.16 -8.64
N ILE A 244 11.04 12.04 -7.45
CA ILE A 244 11.02 13.06 -6.41
C ILE A 244 11.84 12.56 -5.22
N LEU A 245 12.77 13.37 -4.76
CA LEU A 245 13.55 13.11 -3.55
C LEU A 245 13.24 14.21 -2.52
N THR A 246 12.52 13.83 -1.48
CA THR A 246 12.11 14.74 -0.40
C THR A 246 13.21 14.83 0.63
N THR A 247 13.42 16.05 1.16
CA THR A 247 14.40 16.30 2.23
C THR A 247 13.74 16.78 3.51
N SER A 248 14.44 16.57 4.63
CA SER A 248 14.05 17.17 5.91
C SER A 248 14.41 18.66 5.91
N SER A 249 13.43 19.53 5.70
CA SER A 249 13.55 21.00 5.72
C SER A 249 14.04 21.58 7.06
N SER A 250 13.90 20.84 8.16
CA SER A 250 14.13 21.33 9.53
C SER A 250 15.60 21.57 9.91
N GLU A 251 16.58 21.00 9.18
CA GLU A 251 17.97 20.91 9.67
C GLU A 251 19.02 21.42 8.66
N GLY A 252 18.60 22.09 7.57
CA GLY A 252 19.52 22.74 6.62
C GLY A 252 20.36 21.74 5.80
N TYR A 253 19.88 20.51 5.64
CA TYR A 253 20.53 19.51 4.81
C TYR A 253 20.27 19.76 3.33
N ALA A 254 21.28 19.47 2.52
CA ALA A 254 21.20 19.58 1.08
C ALA A 254 21.36 18.20 0.44
N LEU A 255 20.57 17.94 -0.60
CA LEU A 255 20.82 16.80 -1.48
C LEU A 255 22.16 16.97 -2.19
N PRO A 256 22.78 15.86 -2.63
CA PRO A 256 23.91 15.94 -3.52
C PRO A 256 23.45 16.65 -4.81
N ARG A 257 24.37 17.44 -5.38
CA ARG A 257 24.04 18.41 -6.41
C ARG A 257 23.80 17.76 -7.75
N LYS A 258 24.68 16.84 -8.15
CA LYS A 258 24.61 16.19 -9.46
C LYS A 258 24.55 14.69 -9.34
N GLY A 259 23.88 14.10 -10.31
CA GLY A 259 23.79 12.66 -10.44
C GLY A 259 23.29 12.22 -11.79
N SER A 260 22.98 10.94 -11.86
CA SER A 260 22.44 10.24 -13.02
C SER A 260 21.37 9.26 -12.58
N VAL A 261 20.36 9.11 -13.43
CA VAL A 261 19.37 8.06 -13.30
C VAL A 261 19.76 6.94 -14.27
N TRP A 262 19.74 5.72 -13.78
CA TRP A 262 20.00 4.52 -14.54
C TRP A 262 18.81 3.58 -14.42
N THR A 263 18.64 2.72 -15.42
CA THR A 263 17.65 1.63 -15.42
C THR A 263 18.34 0.32 -15.74
N SER A 264 17.78 -0.78 -15.26
CA SER A 264 18.18 -2.13 -15.69
C SER A 264 17.34 -2.55 -16.89
N SER A 265 17.98 -2.97 -17.97
CA SER A 265 17.29 -3.62 -19.11
C SER A 265 16.88 -5.06 -18.81
N THR A 266 17.27 -5.61 -17.66
CA THR A 266 17.08 -7.00 -17.27
C THR A 266 16.26 -7.12 -16.00
N GLU A 267 15.77 -8.32 -15.70
CA GLU A 267 15.16 -8.66 -14.40
C GLU A 267 16.20 -8.75 -13.25
N ASN A 268 17.47 -8.37 -13.50
CA ASN A 268 18.53 -8.37 -12.51
C ASN A 268 18.66 -6.99 -11.85
N PRO A 269 18.44 -6.86 -10.52
CA PRO A 269 18.63 -5.61 -9.79
C PRO A 269 20.09 -5.14 -9.75
N ASP A 270 21.07 -5.99 -10.05
CA ASP A 270 22.49 -5.60 -10.03
C ASP A 270 22.98 -5.02 -11.38
N SER A 271 22.13 -5.04 -12.43
CA SER A 271 22.54 -4.76 -13.81
C SER A 271 21.99 -3.42 -14.34
N PHE A 272 22.44 -2.31 -13.79
CA PHE A 272 22.09 -0.97 -14.30
C PHE A 272 22.95 -0.59 -15.52
N ASP A 273 22.48 -0.94 -16.70
CA ASP A 273 23.21 -0.81 -17.97
C ASP A 273 22.80 0.40 -18.82
N THR A 274 21.64 1.00 -18.52
CA THR A 274 21.06 2.07 -19.33
C THR A 274 20.99 3.37 -18.54
N MET A 275 21.88 4.32 -18.86
CA MET A 275 21.79 5.69 -18.34
C MET A 275 20.63 6.42 -19.00
N VAL A 276 19.69 6.88 -18.18
CA VAL A 276 18.50 7.60 -18.61
C VAL A 276 18.77 9.08 -18.81
N THR A 277 19.30 9.73 -17.77
CA THR A 277 19.54 11.16 -17.74
C THR A 277 20.57 11.51 -16.68
N THR A 278 21.18 12.68 -16.82
CA THR A 278 21.94 13.33 -15.75
C THR A 278 21.10 14.47 -15.19
N PHE A 279 21.17 14.70 -13.89
CA PHE A 279 20.50 15.81 -13.24
C PHE A 279 21.50 16.71 -12.51
N ASP A 280 21.22 18.01 -12.49
CA ASP A 280 21.85 19.00 -11.61
C ASP A 280 20.71 19.62 -10.81
N VAL A 281 20.60 19.23 -9.54
CA VAL A 281 19.70 19.88 -8.60
C VAL A 281 20.25 21.29 -8.41
N LEU A 282 19.69 22.22 -9.18
CA LEU A 282 19.99 23.65 -9.04
C LEU A 282 19.93 24.00 -7.57
N PRO A 283 20.88 24.81 -7.05
CA PRO A 283 21.03 25.06 -5.63
C PRO A 283 19.65 25.39 -5.05
N PRO A 284 19.04 24.48 -4.28
CA PRO A 284 17.72 24.72 -3.73
C PRO A 284 17.86 25.94 -2.85
N ASN A 285 16.79 26.73 -2.75
CA ASN A 285 16.72 27.65 -1.64
C ASN A 285 16.87 26.76 -0.40
N ILE A 286 17.91 27.01 0.39
CA ILE A 286 18.56 26.12 1.38
C ILE A 286 17.63 25.49 2.44
N ASN A 287 16.32 25.70 2.36
CA ASN A 287 15.37 25.40 3.42
C ASN A 287 14.21 24.49 3.04
N THR A 288 13.89 24.13 1.78
CA THR A 288 12.64 23.37 1.54
C THR A 288 12.52 22.55 0.25
N ASP A 289 13.45 22.64 -0.70
CA ASP A 289 13.09 22.15 -2.04
C ASP A 289 13.45 20.66 -2.21
N ASP A 290 12.42 19.85 -2.45
CA ASP A 290 12.56 18.49 -2.98
C ASP A 290 13.38 18.52 -4.27
N ALA A 291 14.23 17.52 -4.50
CA ALA A 291 14.81 17.37 -5.82
C ALA A 291 13.82 16.69 -6.74
N LEU A 292 13.30 17.45 -7.69
CA LEU A 292 12.54 16.93 -8.82
C LEU A 292 13.52 16.57 -9.94
N ILE A 293 13.55 15.29 -10.30
CA ILE A 293 14.31 14.77 -11.43
C ILE A 293 13.31 14.45 -12.53
N ASP A 294 13.09 15.40 -13.44
CA ASP A 294 12.31 15.17 -14.66
C ASP A 294 13.14 14.36 -15.66
N LEU A 295 12.56 13.26 -16.16
CA LEU A 295 13.17 12.45 -17.21
C LEU A 295 12.91 13.11 -18.58
N PRO A 296 13.85 12.99 -19.54
CA PRO A 296 13.70 13.62 -20.86
C PRO A 296 12.52 13.05 -21.66
N GLN A 297 12.07 11.84 -21.31
CA GLN A 297 10.88 11.17 -21.83
C GLN A 297 10.41 10.14 -20.79
N PRO A 298 9.13 9.72 -20.82
CA PRO A 298 8.66 8.59 -20.03
C PRO A 298 9.44 7.31 -20.31
N ILE A 299 9.73 6.53 -19.28
CA ILE A 299 10.50 5.29 -19.36
C ILE A 299 9.73 4.16 -18.70
N THR A 300 9.79 2.99 -19.34
CA THR A 300 9.25 1.75 -18.79
C THR A 300 10.39 0.93 -18.20
N ALA A 301 10.48 0.86 -16.87
CA ALA A 301 11.49 0.05 -16.19
C ALA A 301 10.96 -0.52 -14.87
N ARG A 302 11.54 -1.65 -14.47
CA ARG A 302 11.33 -2.24 -13.15
C ARG A 302 12.37 -1.74 -12.15
N PHE A 303 13.65 -1.77 -12.51
CA PHE A 303 14.72 -1.31 -11.62
C PHE A 303 15.23 0.06 -12.03
N VAL A 304 15.31 0.96 -11.07
CA VAL A 304 15.82 2.33 -11.24
C VAL A 304 16.91 2.60 -10.23
N ARG A 305 18.07 3.08 -10.69
CA ARG A 305 19.15 3.55 -9.83
C ARG A 305 19.27 5.06 -9.94
N VAL A 306 19.20 5.73 -8.81
CA VAL A 306 19.61 7.13 -8.68
C VAL A 306 21.03 7.14 -8.12
N GLU A 307 21.99 7.59 -8.92
CA GLU A 307 23.40 7.67 -8.54
C GLU A 307 23.84 9.12 -8.50
N TRP A 308 24.45 9.56 -7.40
CA TRP A 308 24.98 10.92 -7.27
C TRP A 308 26.48 10.94 -7.51
N THR A 309 26.91 11.88 -8.34
CA THR A 309 28.29 12.02 -8.80
C THR A 309 29.00 13.24 -8.20
N GLU A 310 28.25 14.19 -7.64
CA GLU A 310 28.81 15.38 -7.00
C GLU A 310 28.04 15.71 -5.71
N THR A 311 28.65 15.51 -4.54
CA THR A 311 28.17 16.11 -3.29
C THR A 311 28.60 17.55 -3.15
N ARG A 312 27.77 18.35 -2.46
CA ARG A 312 28.10 19.73 -2.13
C ARG A 312 29.33 19.75 -1.22
N ASN A 313 30.38 20.46 -1.64
CA ASN A 313 31.64 20.55 -0.89
C ASN A 313 31.38 20.98 0.58
N PRO A 314 31.74 20.18 1.60
CA PRO A 314 31.31 20.35 2.98
C PRO A 314 32.05 21.47 3.75
N SER A 315 32.55 22.51 3.07
CA SER A 315 33.59 23.38 3.63
C SER A 315 33.19 24.21 4.85
N THR A 316 31.92 24.23 5.30
CA THR A 316 31.51 25.04 6.48
C THR A 316 30.47 24.43 7.42
N LEU A 317 29.86 23.27 7.13
CA LEU A 317 28.91 22.58 8.02
C LEU A 317 28.97 21.05 7.75
N PRO A 318 28.56 20.18 8.69
CA PRO A 318 28.37 18.75 8.41
C PRO A 318 27.20 18.57 7.42
N ASN A 319 27.48 18.83 6.14
CA ASN A 319 26.56 18.71 5.01
C ASN A 319 26.38 17.23 4.66
N GLN A 320 25.75 16.51 5.58
CA GLN A 320 25.23 15.20 5.30
C GLN A 320 23.98 15.34 4.44
N SER A 321 23.93 14.64 3.31
CA SER A 321 22.70 14.56 2.55
C SER A 321 21.70 13.75 3.36
N ARG A 322 20.45 14.23 3.40
CA ARG A 322 19.37 13.57 4.13
C ARG A 322 18.13 13.47 3.25
N ILE A 323 17.71 12.24 2.99
CA ILE A 323 16.51 11.94 2.21
C ILE A 323 15.46 11.42 3.17
N THR A 324 14.28 12.02 3.16
CA THR A 324 13.14 11.58 3.97
C THR A 324 12.19 10.70 3.17
N GLU A 325 12.08 10.92 1.87
CA GLU A 325 11.18 10.16 1.01
C GLU A 325 11.70 10.16 -0.43
N VAL A 326 11.42 9.09 -1.16
CA VAL A 326 11.69 8.87 -2.57
C VAL A 326 10.38 8.42 -3.20
N SER A 327 9.91 9.19 -4.18
CA SER A 327 8.69 8.85 -4.92
C SER A 327 8.97 8.80 -6.41
N VAL A 328 8.37 7.84 -7.10
CA VAL A 328 8.39 7.74 -8.57
C VAL A 328 7.00 8.12 -9.08
N VAL A 329 6.93 9.07 -10.00
CA VAL A 329 5.67 9.57 -10.54
C VAL A 329 5.39 8.87 -11.86
N TYR A 330 4.25 8.17 -11.91
CA TYR A 330 3.77 7.50 -13.11
C TYR A 330 3.50 8.51 -14.22
N ALA A 331 3.96 8.19 -15.43
CA ALA A 331 3.60 8.96 -16.60
C ALA A 331 2.23 8.48 -17.08
N MET A 332 1.30 9.41 -17.30
CA MET A 332 0.06 9.05 -17.97
C MET A 332 0.38 8.67 -19.42
N LEU A 333 -0.06 7.49 -19.85
CA LEU A 333 -0.08 7.17 -21.27
C LEU A 333 -0.89 8.26 -21.99
N PRO A 334 -0.40 8.83 -23.11
CA PRO A 334 -1.19 9.78 -23.86
C PRO A 334 -2.51 9.09 -24.23
N THR A 335 -3.62 9.61 -23.72
CA THR A 335 -4.96 9.10 -24.02
C THR A 335 -5.07 9.01 -25.53
N ALA A 336 -5.21 7.79 -26.05
CA ALA A 336 -5.33 7.57 -27.48
C ALA A 336 -6.46 8.47 -27.97
N THR A 337 -6.13 9.45 -28.81
CA THR A 337 -7.13 10.36 -29.37
C THR A 337 -8.19 9.47 -30.01
N PRO A 338 -9.47 9.58 -29.63
CA PRO A 338 -10.50 8.66 -30.10
C PRO A 338 -10.44 8.65 -31.63
N SER A 339 -9.99 7.53 -32.18
CA SER A 339 -10.01 7.32 -33.61
C SER A 339 -11.48 7.36 -33.99
N ASN A 340 -11.86 8.30 -34.85
CA ASN A 340 -13.21 8.41 -35.41
C ASN A 340 -13.52 7.10 -36.13
N THR A 341 -14.00 6.12 -35.38
CA THR A 341 -14.43 4.84 -35.90
C THR A 341 -15.69 5.14 -36.70
N PRO A 342 -15.71 4.90 -38.01
CA PRO A 342 -16.86 5.23 -38.83
C PRO A 342 -18.08 4.51 -38.27
N THR A 343 -19.08 5.29 -37.85
CA THR A 343 -20.34 4.78 -37.33
C THR A 343 -20.96 3.86 -38.39
N PRO A 344 -21.22 2.57 -38.10
CA PRO A 344 -21.89 1.70 -39.05
C PRO A 344 -23.25 2.29 -39.39
N THR A 345 -23.48 2.55 -40.68
CA THR A 345 -24.76 3.04 -41.18
C THR A 345 -25.81 1.96 -40.96
N GLU A 346 -26.81 2.25 -40.14
CA GLU A 346 -27.93 1.32 -39.88
C GLU A 346 -28.63 0.99 -41.20
N THR A 347 -28.68 -0.31 -41.52
CA THR A 347 -29.47 -0.82 -42.64
C THR A 347 -30.93 -0.97 -42.17
N PRO A 348 -31.91 -0.33 -42.83
CA PRO A 348 -33.31 -0.41 -42.42
C PRO A 348 -33.81 -1.85 -42.54
N THR A 349 -34.11 -2.46 -41.40
CA THR A 349 -34.77 -3.77 -41.34
C THR A 349 -36.27 -3.56 -41.44
N ALA A 350 -36.91 -4.17 -42.44
CA ALA A 350 -38.36 -4.15 -42.61
C ALA A 350 -39.03 -5.04 -41.55
N THR A 351 -39.67 -4.42 -40.57
CA THR A 351 -40.45 -5.12 -39.53
C THR A 351 -41.87 -5.40 -40.04
N THR A 352 -42.19 -6.68 -40.25
CA THR A 352 -43.57 -7.15 -40.42
C THR A 352 -44.22 -7.35 -39.05
N THR A 353 -45.31 -6.62 -38.79
CA THR A 353 -46.12 -6.68 -37.57
C THR A 353 -47.07 -7.88 -37.56
N PRO A 354 -47.02 -8.77 -36.54
CA PRO A 354 -48.11 -9.67 -36.19
C PRO A 354 -49.07 -9.04 -35.16
N PRO A 355 -50.33 -9.52 -35.05
CA PRO A 355 -51.36 -8.91 -34.24
C PRO A 355 -51.06 -8.99 -32.74
N THR A 356 -51.19 -7.84 -32.07
CA THR A 356 -50.92 -7.61 -30.65
C THR A 356 -51.96 -8.30 -29.76
N PRO A 357 -51.57 -9.24 -28.87
CA PRO A 357 -52.43 -9.67 -27.76
C PRO A 357 -52.56 -8.50 -26.77
N THR A 358 -53.81 -8.18 -26.42
CA THR A 358 -54.16 -7.13 -25.46
C THR A 358 -53.70 -7.53 -24.06
N PHE A 359 -52.56 -7.01 -23.62
CA PHE A 359 -52.12 -7.12 -22.23
C PHE A 359 -52.77 -6.04 -21.37
N THR A 360 -53.34 -6.47 -20.26
CA THR A 360 -53.86 -5.62 -19.18
C THR A 360 -52.73 -4.76 -18.62
N LEU A 361 -52.90 -3.44 -18.66
CA LEU A 361 -51.92 -2.48 -18.16
C LEU A 361 -51.75 -2.62 -16.64
N THR A 362 -50.63 -3.23 -16.22
CA THR A 362 -50.12 -3.09 -14.85
C THR A 362 -49.80 -1.60 -14.62
N PRO A 363 -50.22 -0.98 -13.50
CA PRO A 363 -49.96 0.43 -13.24
C PRO A 363 -48.45 0.70 -13.35
N THR A 364 -48.09 1.45 -14.38
CA THR A 364 -46.71 1.86 -14.61
C THR A 364 -46.37 2.85 -13.51
N SER A 365 -45.39 2.49 -12.67
CA SER A 365 -44.77 3.41 -11.73
C SER A 365 -44.36 4.66 -12.49
N THR A 366 -45.08 5.77 -12.26
CA THR A 366 -44.72 7.07 -12.79
C THR A 366 -43.37 7.40 -12.19
N ARG A 367 -42.29 7.29 -12.97
CA ARG A 367 -40.96 7.76 -12.53
C ARG A 367 -41.13 9.23 -12.15
N THR A 368 -40.96 9.53 -10.86
CA THR A 368 -40.80 10.90 -10.38
C THR A 368 -39.73 11.56 -11.25
N PRO A 369 -39.99 12.76 -11.83
CA PRO A 369 -38.99 13.44 -12.65
C PRO A 369 -37.70 13.56 -11.83
N ILE A 370 -36.60 13.08 -12.41
CA ILE A 370 -35.26 13.25 -11.82
C ILE A 370 -35.07 14.76 -11.66
N PRO A 371 -34.73 15.26 -10.46
CA PRO A 371 -34.53 16.67 -10.24
C PRO A 371 -33.49 17.20 -11.24
N THR A 372 -33.88 18.19 -12.04
CA THR A 372 -32.95 18.83 -12.97
C THR A 372 -31.95 19.64 -12.14
N TYR A 373 -30.71 19.16 -12.06
CA TYR A 373 -29.66 19.84 -11.33
C TYR A 373 -29.33 21.17 -11.99
N THR A 374 -29.36 22.26 -11.23
CA THR A 374 -28.77 23.53 -11.66
C THR A 374 -27.26 23.33 -11.65
N PRO A 375 -26.57 23.33 -12.82
CA PRO A 375 -25.12 23.22 -12.85
C PRO A 375 -24.52 24.37 -12.02
N VAL A 376 -23.54 24.05 -11.19
CA VAL A 376 -22.73 25.10 -10.58
C VAL A 376 -21.93 25.73 -11.71
N PRO A 377 -22.05 27.05 -11.94
CA PRO A 377 -21.21 27.71 -12.94
C PRO A 377 -19.75 27.38 -12.67
N ASP A 378 -19.02 26.99 -13.71
CA ASP A 378 -17.57 26.73 -13.70
C ASP A 378 -17.08 25.45 -12.98
N ALA A 379 -17.98 24.53 -12.59
CA ALA A 379 -17.54 23.22 -12.10
C ALA A 379 -17.09 22.32 -13.26
N VAL A 380 -15.90 21.71 -13.13
CA VAL A 380 -15.38 20.72 -14.08
C VAL A 380 -15.87 19.33 -13.69
N ASP A 381 -16.39 18.58 -14.65
CA ASP A 381 -16.75 17.18 -14.46
C ASP A 381 -15.47 16.36 -14.23
N VAL A 382 -15.39 15.63 -13.12
CA VAL A 382 -14.17 14.87 -12.78
C VAL A 382 -13.81 13.80 -13.83
N THR A 383 -14.77 13.37 -14.66
CA THR A 383 -14.50 12.45 -15.77
C THR A 383 -13.65 13.08 -16.87
N GLU A 384 -13.65 14.41 -17.00
CA GLU A 384 -12.74 15.14 -17.89
C GLU A 384 -11.29 15.10 -17.40
N CYS A 385 -11.08 14.81 -16.12
CA CYS A 385 -9.77 14.63 -15.47
C CYS A 385 -9.30 13.17 -15.43
N GLY A 386 -10.03 12.24 -16.06
CA GLY A 386 -9.67 10.82 -16.09
C GLY A 386 -10.15 10.00 -14.89
N VAL A 387 -11.06 10.54 -14.07
CA VAL A 387 -11.78 9.77 -13.05
C VAL A 387 -12.86 8.94 -13.75
N ILE A 388 -12.94 7.62 -13.49
CA ILE A 388 -13.84 6.73 -14.25
C ILE A 388 -14.74 5.96 -13.27
N PRO A 389 -16.04 6.29 -13.19
CA PRO A 389 -16.92 5.60 -12.24
C PRO A 389 -17.13 4.13 -12.60
N ASN A 390 -17.16 3.28 -11.57
CA ASN A 390 -17.48 1.85 -11.60
C ASN A 390 -16.48 0.97 -12.37
N ASP A 391 -15.23 1.39 -12.52
CA ASP A 391 -14.21 0.60 -13.21
C ASP A 391 -13.41 -0.33 -12.28
N GLY A 392 -13.54 -0.16 -10.95
CA GLY A 392 -12.83 -0.97 -9.96
C GLY A 392 -11.38 -0.52 -9.72
N LEU A 393 -10.94 0.58 -10.34
CA LEU A 393 -9.56 1.08 -10.27
C LEU A 393 -9.47 2.30 -9.34
N ASP A 394 -8.25 2.62 -8.88
CA ASP A 394 -8.05 3.75 -7.98
C ASP A 394 -8.24 5.10 -8.68
N ASP A 395 -9.35 5.76 -8.37
CA ASP A 395 -9.71 7.09 -8.85
C ASP A 395 -8.97 8.21 -8.10
N SER A 396 -8.39 7.92 -6.94
CA SER A 396 -7.81 8.94 -6.06
C SER A 396 -6.68 9.76 -6.69
N PRO A 397 -5.78 9.22 -7.56
CA PRO A 397 -4.75 10.02 -8.24
C PRO A 397 -5.34 11.01 -9.25
N ALA A 398 -6.26 10.56 -10.12
CA ALA A 398 -6.91 11.40 -11.11
C ALA A 398 -7.75 12.51 -10.44
N PHE A 399 -8.45 12.16 -9.36
CA PHE A 399 -9.22 13.11 -8.56
C PHE A 399 -8.32 14.20 -7.94
N ARG A 400 -7.15 13.82 -7.40
CA ARG A 400 -6.15 14.79 -6.89
C ARG A 400 -5.66 15.73 -7.98
N THR A 401 -5.32 15.20 -9.17
CA THR A 401 -4.91 16.02 -10.31
C THR A 401 -6.01 17.01 -10.71
N CYS A 402 -7.27 16.57 -10.69
CA CYS A 402 -8.42 17.45 -10.96
C CYS A 402 -8.52 18.59 -9.94
N LEU A 403 -8.40 18.28 -8.65
CA LEU A 403 -8.40 19.28 -7.57
C LEU A 403 -7.21 20.25 -7.65
N GLN A 404 -6.07 19.85 -8.21
CA GLN A 404 -4.93 20.75 -8.37
C GLN A 404 -5.21 21.81 -9.43
N ASN A 405 -5.89 21.44 -10.52
CA ASN A 405 -6.10 22.29 -11.69
C ASN A 405 -7.41 23.10 -11.67
N HIS A 406 -8.40 22.67 -10.87
CA HIS A 406 -9.73 23.29 -10.85
C HIS A 406 -10.17 23.68 -9.44
N SER A 407 -10.84 24.82 -9.33
CA SER A 407 -11.38 25.33 -8.05
C SER A 407 -12.74 24.72 -7.70
N ALA A 408 -13.51 24.24 -8.68
CA ALA A 408 -14.81 23.62 -8.50
C ALA A 408 -14.91 22.33 -9.32
N LEU A 409 -15.31 21.24 -8.66
CA LEU A 409 -15.47 19.92 -9.24
C LEU A 409 -16.93 19.46 -9.14
N TYR A 410 -17.41 18.85 -10.22
CA TYR A 410 -18.68 18.13 -10.29
C TYR A 410 -18.40 16.63 -10.43
N ILE A 411 -19.02 15.81 -9.59
CA ILE A 411 -18.90 14.35 -9.65
C ILE A 411 -20.21 13.79 -10.23
N PRO A 412 -20.22 13.24 -11.46
CA PRO A 412 -21.42 12.66 -12.03
C PRO A 412 -21.82 11.36 -11.29
N PRO A 413 -23.04 10.84 -11.49
CA PRO A 413 -23.49 9.61 -10.86
C PRO A 413 -22.55 8.43 -11.11
N GLY A 414 -22.26 7.65 -10.07
CA GLY A 414 -21.35 6.50 -10.13
C GLY A 414 -20.71 6.15 -8.79
N THR A 415 -20.05 5.00 -8.74
CA THR A 415 -19.17 4.60 -7.64
C THR A 415 -17.72 4.86 -8.02
N TYR A 416 -16.96 5.52 -7.15
CA TYR A 416 -15.57 5.91 -7.38
C TYR A 416 -14.69 5.29 -6.30
N ASP A 417 -13.67 4.55 -6.69
CA ASP A 417 -12.88 3.73 -5.79
C ASP A 417 -11.65 4.49 -5.31
N PHE A 418 -11.54 4.75 -4.00
CA PHE A 418 -10.40 5.45 -3.40
C PHE A 418 -9.54 4.47 -2.61
N PHE A 419 -8.30 4.29 -3.04
CA PHE A 419 -7.30 3.46 -2.35
C PHE A 419 -6.38 4.28 -1.46
N SER A 420 -6.41 5.61 -1.59
CA SER A 420 -5.63 6.55 -0.79
C SER A 420 -6.42 7.82 -0.46
N THR A 421 -5.98 8.54 0.58
CA THR A 421 -6.60 9.80 1.01
C THR A 421 -6.45 10.91 -0.04
N VAL A 422 -7.53 11.66 -0.29
CA VAL A 422 -7.50 12.87 -1.12
C VAL A 422 -7.37 14.12 -0.24
N TYR A 423 -6.25 14.83 -0.38
CA TYR A 423 -6.01 16.11 0.29
C TYR A 423 -6.68 17.24 -0.49
N ILE A 424 -7.50 18.05 0.19
CA ILE A 424 -8.26 19.13 -0.44
C ILE A 424 -7.57 20.47 -0.17
N PRO A 425 -7.02 21.17 -1.20
CA PRO A 425 -6.45 22.50 -1.06
C PRO A 425 -7.47 23.57 -0.65
N SER A 426 -6.99 24.74 -0.23
CA SER A 426 -7.85 25.90 0.03
C SER A 426 -8.59 26.36 -1.23
N ASN A 427 -9.76 26.99 -1.04
CA ASN A 427 -10.61 27.53 -2.11
C ASN A 427 -11.03 26.43 -3.11
N ARG A 428 -11.63 25.37 -2.59
CA ARG A 428 -12.11 24.22 -3.37
C ARG A 428 -13.57 23.92 -3.11
N SER A 429 -14.30 23.60 -4.16
CA SER A 429 -15.69 23.14 -4.09
C SER A 429 -15.81 21.79 -4.76
N ILE A 430 -16.35 20.79 -4.05
CA ILE A 430 -16.62 19.45 -4.55
C ILE A 430 -18.12 19.21 -4.39
N ARG A 431 -18.80 18.88 -5.49
CA ARG A 431 -20.24 18.61 -5.46
C ARG A 431 -20.54 17.35 -6.26
N GLY A 432 -21.12 16.34 -5.61
CA GLY A 432 -21.70 15.20 -6.30
C GLY A 432 -23.01 15.55 -7.00
N ALA A 433 -23.38 14.73 -7.98
CA ALA A 433 -24.65 14.84 -8.66
C ALA A 433 -25.82 14.73 -7.68
N ASP A 434 -25.77 13.75 -6.78
CA ASP A 434 -26.77 13.53 -5.73
C ASP A 434 -26.20 12.62 -4.65
N ILE A 435 -26.61 12.84 -3.40
CA ILE A 435 -26.22 12.04 -2.24
C ILE A 435 -26.49 10.54 -2.40
N ASP A 436 -27.50 10.14 -3.18
CA ASP A 436 -27.83 8.72 -3.41
C ASP A 436 -27.30 8.18 -4.76
N SER A 437 -26.68 9.03 -5.58
CA SER A 437 -26.19 8.65 -6.92
C SER A 437 -24.68 8.65 -7.06
N VAL A 438 -23.97 9.36 -6.17
CA VAL A 438 -22.51 9.41 -6.12
C VAL A 438 -22.03 8.69 -4.86
N THR A 439 -21.21 7.66 -5.03
CA THR A 439 -20.58 6.94 -3.92
C THR A 439 -19.07 7.01 -4.05
N ILE A 440 -18.38 7.51 -3.03
CA ILE A 440 -16.93 7.32 -2.87
C ILE A 440 -16.73 6.04 -2.06
N GLU A 441 -16.24 4.98 -2.69
CA GLU A 441 -15.99 3.68 -2.08
C GLU A 441 -14.55 3.60 -1.59
N LEU A 442 -14.34 3.46 -0.29
CA LEU A 442 -13.01 3.29 0.28
C LEU A 442 -12.57 1.84 0.12
N ARG A 443 -11.40 1.62 -0.48
CA ARG A 443 -10.81 0.29 -0.70
C ARG A 443 -9.72 -0.09 0.28
N THR A 444 -9.27 0.86 1.08
CA THR A 444 -8.32 0.66 2.18
C THR A 444 -8.85 1.30 3.46
N ASP A 445 -8.24 0.99 4.60
CA ASP A 445 -8.55 1.66 5.86
C ASP A 445 -7.96 3.08 5.87
N THR A 446 -8.64 3.98 5.14
CA THR A 446 -8.23 5.36 4.92
C THR A 446 -9.40 6.32 5.14
N VAL A 447 -9.12 7.62 5.05
CA VAL A 447 -10.16 8.67 5.03
C VAL A 447 -10.34 9.14 3.59
N ALA A 448 -11.58 9.37 3.14
CA ALA A 448 -11.83 9.79 1.77
C ALA A 448 -11.18 11.14 1.47
N PHE A 449 -11.45 12.10 2.36
CA PHE A 449 -11.04 13.48 2.18
C PHE A 449 -10.32 14.02 3.41
N ARG A 450 -9.26 14.77 3.19
CA ARG A 450 -8.49 15.40 4.25
C ARG A 450 -8.25 16.88 3.99
N VAL A 451 -8.60 17.69 4.98
CA VAL A 451 -8.50 19.15 5.00
C VAL A 451 -7.50 19.53 6.09
N GLU A 452 -6.24 19.71 5.69
CA GLU A 452 -5.13 20.05 6.60
C GLU A 452 -4.75 21.52 6.44
N GLU A 453 -5.09 22.34 7.43
CA GLU A 453 -4.75 23.78 7.46
C GLU A 453 -5.29 24.59 6.27
N GLN A 454 -6.23 24.03 5.52
CA GLN A 454 -6.84 24.67 4.36
C GLN A 454 -8.14 25.38 4.73
N SER A 455 -8.55 26.35 3.91
CA SER A 455 -9.73 27.17 4.16
C SER A 455 -10.60 27.35 2.91
N ASN A 456 -11.86 27.77 3.11
CA ASN A 456 -12.84 27.99 2.05
C ASN A 456 -13.07 26.73 1.21
N ILE A 457 -13.45 25.65 1.88
CA ILE A 457 -13.71 24.35 1.24
C ILE A 457 -15.19 24.03 1.36
N SER A 458 -15.80 23.54 0.27
CA SER A 458 -17.14 22.99 0.30
C SER A 458 -17.15 21.57 -0.27
N ILE A 459 -17.80 20.64 0.42
CA ILE A 459 -18.04 19.27 -0.06
C ILE A 459 -19.53 18.99 0.10
N SER A 460 -20.20 18.56 -0.98
CA SER A 460 -21.64 18.35 -0.93
C SER A 460 -22.16 17.24 -1.84
N GLU A 461 -23.38 16.75 -1.53
CA GLU A 461 -24.20 15.89 -2.40
C GLU A 461 -23.53 14.57 -2.82
N LEU A 462 -22.91 13.86 -1.88
CA LEU A 462 -22.29 12.55 -2.13
C LEU A 462 -22.40 11.60 -0.94
N ALA A 463 -22.36 10.31 -1.21
CA ALA A 463 -22.15 9.27 -0.22
C ALA A 463 -20.66 8.88 -0.16
N ILE A 464 -20.22 8.46 1.03
CA ILE A 464 -18.93 7.82 1.24
C ILE A 464 -19.22 6.48 1.92
N ASN A 465 -18.73 5.40 1.30
CA ASN A 465 -18.85 4.04 1.78
C ASN A 465 -17.52 3.55 2.36
N ARG A 466 -17.53 3.04 3.59
CA ARG A 466 -16.34 2.51 4.27
C ARG A 466 -16.63 1.08 4.78
N PRO A 467 -16.28 0.03 4.00
CA PRO A 467 -16.68 -1.34 4.29
C PRO A 467 -15.86 -2.03 5.40
N PHE A 468 -14.76 -1.41 5.88
CA PHE A 468 -13.80 -2.08 6.76
C PHE A 468 -14.02 -1.86 8.26
N ASP A 469 -14.81 -0.86 8.65
CA ASP A 469 -15.04 -0.55 10.05
C ASP A 469 -16.45 0.03 10.29
N ASN A 470 -17.14 -0.53 11.29
CA ASN A 470 -18.42 -0.05 11.80
C ASN A 470 -18.30 1.32 12.51
N SER A 471 -17.09 1.82 12.73
CA SER A 471 -16.87 3.20 13.14
C SER A 471 -17.23 4.14 11.98
N LEU A 472 -18.44 4.72 12.08
CA LEU A 472 -18.86 5.87 11.27
C LEU A 472 -18.00 7.12 11.54
N GLN A 473 -17.02 7.01 12.43
CA GLN A 473 -16.07 8.07 12.71
C GLN A 473 -15.06 8.05 11.56
N GLU A 474 -14.74 9.22 11.00
CA GLU A 474 -13.50 9.48 10.25
C GLU A 474 -13.53 9.44 8.71
N MET A 475 -14.69 9.54 8.03
CA MET A 475 -14.69 9.59 6.54
C MET A 475 -14.08 10.89 5.93
N ILE A 476 -14.24 12.02 6.62
CA ILE A 476 -13.70 13.33 6.23
C ILE A 476 -12.94 13.90 7.43
N PHE A 477 -11.67 14.19 7.25
CA PHE A 477 -10.81 14.76 8.28
C PHE A 477 -10.59 16.24 8.08
N VAL A 478 -10.95 17.04 9.08
CA VAL A 478 -10.70 18.48 9.12
C VAL A 478 -9.87 18.78 10.36
N TYR A 479 -8.58 19.05 10.18
CA TYR A 479 -7.71 19.26 11.34
C TYR A 479 -6.57 20.24 11.07
N ARG A 480 -5.91 20.62 12.17
CA ARG A 480 -4.78 21.54 12.23
C ARG A 480 -3.55 20.76 12.68
N ARG A 481 -2.42 20.83 11.98
CA ARG A 481 -1.17 20.26 12.54
C ARG A 481 -0.73 21.10 13.74
N SER A 482 0.15 20.54 14.58
CA SER A 482 0.67 21.28 15.73
C SER A 482 1.40 22.55 15.27
N GLY A 483 0.93 23.73 15.69
CA GLY A 483 1.47 25.02 15.26
C GLY A 483 0.95 25.55 13.91
N GLY A 484 0.15 24.77 13.19
CA GLY A 484 -0.42 25.14 11.89
C GLY A 484 -1.58 26.12 11.95
N THR A 485 -2.03 26.59 10.78
CA THR A 485 -3.20 27.47 10.68
C THR A 485 -4.48 26.65 10.83
N LYS A 486 -5.43 27.09 11.66
CA LYS A 486 -6.70 26.37 11.84
C LYS A 486 -7.49 26.42 10.52
N PRO A 487 -8.01 25.28 10.02
CA PRO A 487 -8.95 25.29 8.91
C PRO A 487 -10.12 26.23 9.19
N SER A 488 -10.53 27.01 8.19
CA SER A 488 -11.63 27.96 8.31
C SER A 488 -12.58 27.88 7.11
N ASN A 489 -13.88 28.10 7.33
CA ASN A 489 -14.90 28.02 6.29
C ASN A 489 -14.92 26.67 5.53
N VAL A 490 -14.96 25.56 6.28
CA VAL A 490 -15.19 24.22 5.71
C VAL A 490 -16.68 23.90 5.82
N HIS A 491 -17.36 23.80 4.68
CA HIS A 491 -18.79 23.56 4.57
C HIS A 491 -19.06 22.14 4.05
N LEU A 492 -19.71 21.31 4.87
CA LEU A 492 -20.12 19.96 4.50
C LEU A 492 -21.65 19.93 4.44
N GLU A 493 -22.21 19.57 3.29
CA GLU A 493 -23.66 19.61 3.09
C GLU A 493 -24.16 18.36 2.38
N ARG A 494 -25.16 17.69 2.97
CA ARG A 494 -25.76 16.48 2.36
C ARG A 494 -24.71 15.42 2.02
N ILE A 495 -23.93 15.05 3.03
CA ILE A 495 -22.98 13.94 2.98
C ILE A 495 -23.61 12.73 3.65
N LYS A 496 -23.64 11.59 2.97
CA LYS A 496 -24.11 10.32 3.53
C LYS A 496 -22.92 9.43 3.85
N SER A 497 -22.98 8.78 5.01
CA SER A 497 -22.04 7.74 5.41
C SER A 497 -22.72 6.39 5.26
N THR A 498 -22.07 5.44 4.60
CA THR A 498 -22.49 4.04 4.54
C THR A 498 -21.35 3.12 4.95
N ASN A 499 -21.73 1.94 5.43
CA ASN A 499 -20.85 0.80 5.72
C ASN A 499 -21.51 -0.43 5.10
#